data_AF-A0A3B0CC40-F1
#
_entry.id   AF-A0A3B0CC40-F1
#
_cell.length_a   1.000
_cell.length_b   1.000
_cell.length_c   1.000
_cell.angle_alpha   90.00
_cell.angle_beta   90.00
_cell.angle_gamma   90.00
#
_symmetry.space_group_name_H-M   'P 1'
#
loop_
_entity.id
_entity.type
_entity.pdbx_description
1 polymer ?
#
loop_
_entity_poly.entity_id
_entity_poly.type
_entity_poly.pdbx_seq_one_letter_code
_entity_poly.pdbx_strand_id
1 'polypeptide(L)'
;MDQDEVKLAVPKREGQISAVFSRGGPREGAGRKAIGQTKKVSLTLPAPYWEELDRRCGELGVSRSEWLRRLLLEQMAHPERKREEP
;
A
#
# COMPACT_ATOMS: atom_id res chain seq x y z
N MET A 1 28.07 -5.08 14.63
CA MET A 1 27.28 -5.62 15.75
C MET A 1 26.36 -4.50 16.19
N ASP A 2 25.17 -4.44 15.60
CA ASP A 2 24.17 -3.43 15.91
C ASP A 2 23.33 -3.93 17.08
N GLN A 3 23.36 -3.19 18.18
CA GLN A 3 22.59 -3.49 19.39
C GLN A 3 21.16 -3.02 19.16
N ASP A 4 20.30 -3.89 18.63
CA ASP A 4 18.86 -3.61 18.53
C ASP A 4 18.26 -3.52 19.95
N GLU A 5 17.80 -2.32 20.31
CA GLU A 5 17.16 -1.99 21.58
C GLU A 5 15.85 -2.78 21.74
N VAL A 6 15.87 -3.82 22.58
CA VAL A 6 14.71 -4.65 22.88
C VAL A 6 13.71 -3.87 23.73
N LYS A 7 12.62 -3.41 23.11
CA LYS A 7 11.50 -2.77 23.82
C LYS A 7 10.50 -3.84 24.30
N LEU A 8 10.50 -4.08 25.61
CA LEU A 8 9.54 -4.96 26.28
C LEU A 8 8.20 -4.23 26.41
N ALA A 9 7.18 -4.73 25.70
CA ALA A 9 5.80 -4.23 25.82
C ALA A 9 5.01 -5.10 26.80
N VAL A 10 4.20 -4.46 27.65
CA VAL A 10 3.34 -5.16 28.61
C VAL A 10 2.13 -5.76 27.86
N PRO A 11 1.95 -7.09 27.86
CA PRO A 11 0.84 -7.74 27.17
C PRO A 11 -0.49 -7.48 27.88
N LYS A 12 -1.58 -7.43 27.12
CA LYS A 12 -2.97 -7.31 27.62
C LYS A 12 -3.51 -8.60 28.27
N ARG A 13 -2.74 -9.69 28.30
CA ARG A 13 -3.09 -10.99 28.91
C ARG A 13 -1.91 -11.49 29.73
N GLU A 14 -2.19 -11.88 30.97
CA GLU A 14 -1.20 -12.42 31.91
C GLU A 14 -0.47 -13.64 31.30
N GLY A 15 0.86 -13.64 31.37
CA GLY A 15 1.70 -14.81 31.07
C GLY A 15 2.38 -14.86 29.69
N GLN A 16 2.25 -13.85 28.82
CA GLN A 16 2.85 -13.92 27.47
C GLN A 16 3.75 -12.72 27.13
N ILE A 17 5.07 -12.89 27.24
CA ILE A 17 6.05 -11.93 26.71
C ILE A 17 6.04 -11.97 25.18
N SER A 18 5.59 -10.87 24.55
CA SER A 18 5.59 -10.71 23.10
C SER A 18 6.82 -9.90 22.69
N ALA A 19 7.87 -10.55 22.19
CA ALA A 19 9.00 -9.87 21.58
C ALA A 19 8.59 -9.36 20.19
N VAL A 20 8.44 -8.04 20.04
CA VAL A 20 7.99 -7.42 18.79
C VAL A 20 9.21 -7.10 17.92
N PHE A 21 9.58 -8.01 17.02
CA PHE A 21 10.69 -7.83 16.06
C PHE A 21 10.28 -7.04 14.79
N SER A 22 9.13 -6.39 14.80
CA SER A 22 8.60 -5.65 13.65
C SER A 22 8.70 -4.14 13.84
N ARG A 23 9.01 -3.41 12.76
CA ARG A 23 8.99 -1.93 12.65
C ARG A 23 7.59 -1.32 12.81
N GLY A 24 6.89 -1.65 13.88
CA GLY A 24 5.56 -1.13 14.19
C GLY A 24 5.17 -1.46 15.62
N GLY A 25 4.59 -0.47 16.31
CA GLY A 25 4.07 -0.64 17.67
C GLY A 25 2.86 -1.58 17.75
N PRO A 26 2.22 -1.72 18.92
CA PRO A 26 1.25 -2.79 19.22
C PRO A 26 -0.13 -2.66 18.55
N ARG A 27 -0.22 -1.95 17.42
CA ARG A 27 -1.46 -1.78 16.65
C ARG A 27 -1.66 -2.94 15.67
N GLU A 28 -2.92 -3.26 15.41
CA GLU A 28 -3.28 -4.25 14.40
C GLU A 28 -2.71 -3.87 13.04
N GLY A 29 -1.97 -4.79 12.40
CA GLY A 29 -1.29 -4.55 11.13
C GLY A 29 0.15 -4.01 11.23
N ALA A 30 0.67 -3.74 12.42
CA ALA A 30 2.10 -3.53 12.61
C ALA A 30 2.90 -4.80 12.26
N GLY A 31 3.94 -4.66 11.45
CA GLY A 31 4.78 -5.79 11.05
C GLY A 31 4.27 -6.66 9.91
N ARG A 32 3.18 -6.29 9.23
CA ARG A 32 2.80 -6.97 7.97
C ARG A 32 3.95 -6.87 6.98
N LYS A 33 4.35 -8.00 6.39
CA LYS A 33 5.37 -8.05 5.33
C LYS A 33 4.96 -7.09 4.21
N ALA A 34 5.91 -6.27 3.76
CA ALA A 34 5.67 -5.34 2.67
C ALA A 34 5.30 -6.13 1.40
N ILE A 35 4.17 -5.79 0.78
CA ILE A 35 3.66 -6.42 -0.46
C ILE A 35 4.56 -6.08 -1.68
N GLY A 36 5.51 -5.16 -1.49
CA GLY A 36 6.45 -4.69 -2.50
C GLY A 36 7.09 -3.38 -2.07
N GLN A 37 7.73 -2.68 -3.01
CA GLN A 37 8.26 -1.34 -2.78
C GLN A 37 7.20 -0.28 -3.12
N THR A 38 6.90 0.60 -2.17
CA THR A 38 6.04 1.76 -2.40
C THR A 38 6.88 2.93 -2.91
N LYS A 39 6.56 3.45 -4.09
CA LYS A 39 7.12 4.72 -4.59
C LYS A 39 6.02 5.78 -4.62
N LYS A 40 6.32 6.97 -4.06
CA LYS A 40 5.43 8.14 -4.17
C LYS A 40 5.63 8.75 -5.56
N VAL A 41 4.53 9.00 -6.26
CA VAL A 41 4.53 9.64 -7.57
C VAL A 41 3.59 10.84 -7.55
N SER A 42 3.97 11.90 -8.24
CA SER A 42 3.11 13.04 -8.52
C SER A 42 2.52 12.88 -9.91
N LEU A 43 1.21 13.01 -10.04
CA LEU A 43 0.49 12.94 -11.30
C LEU A 43 -0.16 14.30 -11.55
N THR A 44 -0.12 14.77 -12.80
CA THR A 44 -0.85 15.96 -13.22
C THR A 44 -1.86 15.55 -14.28
N LEU A 45 -3.13 15.77 -14.00
CA LEU A 45 -4.25 15.54 -14.92
C LEU A 45 -5.11 16.81 -14.97
N PRO A 46 -5.85 17.03 -16.08
CA PRO A 46 -6.89 18.05 -16.10
C PRO A 46 -7.97 17.77 -15.06
N ALA A 47 -8.55 18.82 -14.49
CA ALA A 47 -9.61 18.76 -13.47
C ALA A 47 -10.74 17.73 -13.75
N PRO A 48 -11.35 17.67 -14.95
CA PRO A 48 -12.45 16.72 -15.19
C PRO A 48 -12.02 15.25 -15.03
N TYR A 49 -10.76 14.91 -15.28
CA TYR A 49 -10.26 13.55 -15.08
C TYR A 49 -9.99 13.24 -13.61
N TRP A 50 -9.64 14.25 -12.81
CA TRP A 50 -9.54 14.09 -11.35
C TRP A 50 -10.92 13.85 -10.74
N GLU A 51 -11.92 14.59 -11.16
CA GLU A 51 -13.30 14.42 -10.69
C GLU A 51 -13.84 13.03 -11.03
N GLU A 52 -13.62 12.55 -12.26
CA GLU A 52 -14.04 11.21 -12.68
C GLU A 52 -13.29 10.11 -11.91
N LEU A 53 -12.00 10.29 -11.63
CA LEU A 53 -11.22 9.35 -10.81
C LEU A 53 -11.78 9.28 -9.40
N ASP A 54 -12.08 10.42 -8.79
CA ASP A 54 -12.63 10.52 -7.45
C ASP A 54 -14.02 9.90 -7.35
N ARG A 55 -14.88 10.16 -8.35
CA ARG A 55 -16.20 9.53 -8.47
C ARG A 55 -16.11 8.01 -8.49
N ARG A 56 -15.24 7.45 -9.35
CA ARG A 56 -15.03 5.98 -9.43
C ARG A 56 -14.48 5.39 -8.14
N CYS A 57 -13.55 6.08 -7.49
CA CYS A 57 -13.01 5.63 -6.20
C CYS A 57 -14.11 5.60 -5.13
N GLY A 58 -14.98 6.61 -5.11
CA GLY A 58 -16.14 6.67 -4.22
C GLY A 58 -17.14 5.53 -4.47
N GLU A 59 -17.50 5.28 -5.73
CA GLU A 59 -18.44 4.20 -6.12
C GLU A 59 -17.91 2.80 -5.79
N LEU A 60 -16.60 2.57 -5.96
CA LEU A 60 -15.97 1.29 -5.68
C LEU A 60 -15.52 1.13 -4.22
N GLY A 61 -15.58 2.20 -3.41
CA GLY A 61 -15.10 2.19 -2.02
C GLY A 61 -13.58 1.95 -1.89
N VAL A 62 -12.80 2.34 -2.90
CA VAL A 62 -11.33 2.12 -2.93
C VAL A 62 -10.56 3.43 -2.83
N SER A 63 -9.32 3.35 -2.35
CA SER A 63 -8.43 4.51 -2.36
C SER A 63 -7.88 4.80 -3.77
N ARG A 64 -7.52 6.05 -4.06
CA ARG A 64 -6.85 6.44 -5.32
C ARG A 64 -5.61 5.59 -5.60
N SER A 65 -4.79 5.35 -4.57
CA SER A 65 -3.58 4.52 -4.68
C SER A 65 -3.87 3.07 -5.02
N GLU A 66 -5.00 2.53 -4.55
CA GLU A 66 -5.44 1.18 -4.89
C GLU A 66 -5.98 1.11 -6.31
N TRP A 67 -6.81 2.07 -6.70
CA TRP A 67 -7.36 2.17 -8.05
C TRP A 67 -6.23 2.29 -9.09
N LEU A 68 -5.28 3.21 -8.87
CA LEU A 68 -4.11 3.39 -9.74
C LEU A 68 -3.23 2.13 -9.80
N ARG A 69 -3.08 1.41 -8.68
CA ARG A 69 -2.33 0.14 -8.65
C ARG A 69 -3.00 -0.91 -9.53
N ARG A 70 -4.31 -1.08 -9.43
CA ARG A 70 -5.08 -2.05 -10.25
C ARG A 70 -4.92 -1.71 -11.73
N LEU A 71 -5.11 -0.44 -12.09
CA LEU A 71 -4.92 0.04 -13.45
C LEU A 71 -3.52 -0.29 -14.00
N LEU A 72 -2.46 0.01 -13.23
CA LEU A 72 -1.09 -0.26 -13.64
C LEU A 72 -0.82 -1.76 -13.81
N LEU A 73 -1.32 -2.60 -12.89
CA LEU A 73 -1.16 -4.06 -12.98
C LEU A 73 -1.88 -4.63 -14.19
N GLU A 74 -3.10 -4.18 -14.48
CA GLU A 74 -3.86 -4.59 -15.67
C GLU A 74 -3.13 -4.21 -16.97
N GLN A 75 -2.59 -3.00 -17.05
CA GLN A 75 -1.85 -2.56 -18.24
C GLN A 75 -0.54 -3.34 -18.44
N MET A 76 0.20 -3.62 -17.36
CA MET A 76 1.48 -4.33 -17.44
C MET A 76 1.33 -5.84 -17.62
N ALA A 77 0.18 -6.43 -17.22
CA ALA A 77 -0.13 -7.83 -17.44
C ALA A 77 -0.51 -8.16 -18.90
N HIS A 78 -0.84 -7.14 -19.71
CA HIS A 78 -1.24 -7.29 -21.12
C HIS A 78 -0.35 -6.45 -22.06
N PRO A 79 0.94 -6.81 -22.24
CA PRO A 79 1.88 -6.04 -23.06
C PRO A 79 1.52 -6.02 -24.56
N GLU A 80 0.70 -6.95 -25.05
CA GLU A 80 0.43 -7.17 -26.48
C GLU A 80 -0.59 -6.18 -27.11
N ARG A 81 -1.11 -5.18 -26.38
CA ARG A 81 -2.08 -4.20 -26.94
C ARG A 81 -1.48 -2.99 -27.63
N LYS A 82 -0.15 -2.89 -27.76
CA LYS A 82 0.51 -1.75 -28.42
C LYS A 82 1.49 -2.19 -29.51
N ARG A 83 0.95 -2.63 -30.64
CA ARG A 83 1.62 -2.57 -31.95
C ARG A 83 0.59 -2.41 -33.07
N GLU A 84 -0.25 -1.39 -32.97
CA GLU A 84 -0.89 -0.79 -34.15
C GLU A 84 -0.74 0.72 -33.99
N GLU A 85 0.42 1.22 -34.40
CA GLU A 85 0.61 2.63 -34.76
C GLU A 85 0.28 2.75 -36.27
N PRO A 86 -0.39 3.82 -36.72
CA PRO A 86 -0.54 4.14 -38.14
C PRO A 86 0.77 4.66 -38.75
#